data_AF-A0A940P7Z8-F1
#
_entry.id   AF-A0A940P7Z8-F1
#
_cell.length_a   1.000
_cell.length_b   1.000
_cell.length_c   1.000
_cell.angle_alpha   90.00
_cell.angle_beta   90.00
_cell.angle_gamma   90.00
#
_symmetry.space_group_name_H-M   'P 1'
#
loop_
_entity.id
_entity.type
_entity.pdbx_description
1 polymer ?
#
loop_
_entity_poly.entity_id
_entity_poly.type
_entity_poly.pdbx_seq_one_letter_code
_entity_poly.pdbx_strand_id
1 'polypeptide(L)'
;GYFTASHPKGIQGAVYAKYVLIFLMSIITFVSVTFTEELVMLLDHLILGKKAEEMVSYAGAFPFLVFIQIFLRMIDIPFIIRFGKKRGESVKIIVIGGLFIGAIVYALFGPLPGEDGEFFIRVYDWWETFKAGAAQDWIYWLLAGFLWLTIFGYYFSYKLSCKLYMKGVEQYDK
;
A
#
# COMPACT_ATOMS: atom_id res chain seq x y z
N GLY A 1 -0.06 21.18 -20.09
CA GLY A 1 1.24 20.58 -20.47
C GLY A 1 2.32 21.62 -20.74
N TYR A 2 1.99 22.73 -21.39
CA TYR A 2 2.98 23.71 -21.87
C TYR A 2 3.67 24.56 -20.78
N PHE A 3 3.00 24.86 -19.66
CA PHE A 3 3.61 25.66 -18.57
C PHE A 3 4.61 24.89 -17.69
N THR A 4 4.60 23.56 -17.72
CA THR A 4 5.57 22.73 -16.98
C THR A 4 6.88 22.50 -17.72
N ALA A 5 6.94 22.86 -19.01
CA ALA A 5 8.15 22.75 -19.83
C ALA A 5 9.10 23.96 -19.68
N SER A 6 8.59 25.11 -19.22
CA SER A 6 9.34 26.37 -19.12
C SER A 6 10.01 26.63 -17.77
N HIS A 7 9.82 25.76 -16.76
CA HIS A 7 10.51 25.89 -15.47
C HIS A 7 11.95 25.35 -15.56
N PRO A 8 12.97 25.99 -14.97
CA PRO A 8 14.38 25.56 -15.04
C PRO A 8 14.70 24.16 -14.49
N LYS A 9 13.79 23.54 -13.69
CA LYS A 9 13.91 22.13 -13.24
C LYS A 9 13.19 21.13 -14.17
N GLY A 10 12.58 21.64 -15.24
CA GLY A 10 11.85 20.89 -16.25
C GLY A 10 10.74 20.00 -15.70
N ILE A 11 10.34 19.07 -16.54
CA ILE A 11 9.32 18.05 -16.29
C ILE A 11 9.74 17.07 -15.18
N GLN A 12 11.04 16.81 -15.03
CA GLN A 12 11.57 15.92 -13.99
C GLN A 12 11.28 16.45 -12.58
N GLY A 13 11.35 17.77 -12.37
CA GLY A 13 10.98 18.41 -11.11
C GLY A 13 9.50 18.21 -10.75
N ALA A 14 8.60 18.22 -11.73
CA ALA A 14 7.18 17.98 -11.50
C ALA A 14 6.88 16.52 -11.14
N VAL A 15 7.58 15.56 -11.76
CA VAL A 15 7.48 14.13 -11.39
C VAL A 15 8.03 13.92 -9.98
N TYR A 16 9.18 14.48 -9.65
CA TYR A 16 9.76 14.43 -8.31
C TYR A 16 8.80 14.99 -7.24
N ALA A 17 8.24 16.17 -7.48
CA ALA A 17 7.30 16.80 -6.56
C ALA A 17 6.07 15.91 -6.28
N LYS A 18 5.56 15.17 -7.28
CA LYS A 18 4.48 14.19 -7.07
C LYS A 18 4.91 13.04 -6.16
N TYR A 19 6.09 12.45 -6.37
CA TYR A 19 6.59 11.38 -5.50
C TYR A 19 6.78 11.85 -4.05
N VAL A 20 7.28 13.07 -3.85
CA VAL A 20 7.44 13.68 -2.52
C VAL A 20 6.09 13.95 -1.86
N LEU A 21 5.13 14.55 -2.58
CA LEU A 21 3.79 14.80 -2.05
C LEU A 21 3.06 13.52 -1.68
N ILE A 22 3.17 12.48 -2.49
CA ILE A 22 2.58 11.16 -2.23
C ILE A 22 3.17 10.55 -0.96
N PHE A 23 4.50 10.64 -0.79
CA PHE A 23 5.18 10.15 0.41
C PHE A 23 4.78 10.95 1.66
N LEU A 24 4.73 12.28 1.55
CA LEU A 24 4.32 13.17 2.64
C LEU A 24 2.87 12.90 3.06
N MET A 25 1.96 12.69 2.09
CA MET A 25 0.58 12.30 2.37
C MET A 25 0.49 10.94 3.09
N SER A 26 1.35 9.98 2.74
CA SER A 26 1.41 8.70 3.45
C SER A 26 1.89 8.85 4.89
N ILE A 27 2.86 9.74 5.16
CA ILE A 27 3.29 10.07 6.53
C ILE A 27 2.17 10.73 7.32
N ILE A 28 1.49 11.73 6.74
CA ILE A 28 0.34 12.39 7.40
C ILE A 28 -0.73 11.36 7.74
N THR A 29 -1.06 10.48 6.78
CA THR A 29 -2.05 9.42 6.99
C THR A 29 -1.64 8.50 8.15
N PHE A 30 -0.37 8.09 8.20
CA PHE A 30 0.14 7.26 9.29
C PHE A 30 -0.04 7.95 10.65
N VAL A 31 0.40 9.21 10.76
CA VAL A 31 0.28 10.00 12.01
C VAL A 31 -1.18 10.20 12.40
N SER A 32 -2.06 10.48 11.44
CA SER A 32 -3.50 10.64 11.72
C SER A 32 -4.12 9.35 12.24
N VAL A 33 -3.76 8.19 11.68
CA VAL A 33 -4.28 6.90 12.10
C VAL A 33 -3.77 6.52 13.49
N THR A 34 -2.47 6.68 13.77
CA THR A 34 -1.91 6.40 15.10
C THR A 34 -2.51 7.33 16.15
N PHE A 35 -2.70 8.62 15.83
CA PHE A 35 -3.33 9.55 16.75
C PHE A 35 -4.80 9.21 17.01
N THR A 36 -5.52 8.74 15.99
CA THR A 36 -6.91 8.29 16.14
C THR A 36 -7.00 7.04 17.03
N GLU A 37 -6.07 6.09 16.88
CA GLU A 37 -6.01 4.90 17.73
C GLU A 37 -5.82 5.28 19.21
N GLU A 38 -4.85 6.16 19.51
CA GLU A 38 -4.59 6.64 20.87
C GLU A 38 -5.81 7.36 21.46
N LEU A 39 -6.50 8.19 20.67
CA LEU A 39 -7.71 8.87 21.11
C LEU A 39 -8.85 7.89 21.41
N VAL A 40 -9.01 6.85 20.59
CA VAL A 40 -10.03 5.81 20.81
C VAL A 40 -9.73 5.02 22.07
N MET A 41 -8.46 4.63 22.30
CA MET A 41 -8.04 3.95 23.52
C MET A 41 -8.28 4.80 24.78
N LEU A 42 -7.98 6.11 24.71
CA LEU A 42 -8.24 7.04 25.81
C LEU A 42 -9.75 7.17 26.07
N LEU A 43 -10.57 7.27 25.03
CA LEU A 43 -12.02 7.38 25.14
C LEU A 43 -12.63 6.12 25.79
N ASP A 44 -12.18 4.93 25.37
CA ASP A 44 -12.60 3.66 25.95
C ASP A 44 -12.19 3.55 27.43
N HIS A 45 -11.01 4.03 27.80
CA HIS A 45 -10.58 4.07 29.19
C HIS A 45 -11.50 4.99 30.03
N LEU A 46 -11.84 6.16 29.49
CA LEU A 46 -12.61 7.17 30.20
C LEU A 46 -14.10 6.83 30.33
N ILE A 47 -14.68 6.17 29.31
CA ILE A 47 -16.12 5.82 29.28
C ILE A 47 -16.38 4.46 29.93
N LEU A 48 -15.58 3.44 29.59
CA LEU A 48 -15.82 2.05 30.01
C LEU A 48 -14.99 1.63 31.22
N GLY A 49 -14.02 2.44 31.65
CA GLY A 49 -13.13 2.12 32.76
C GLY A 49 -12.24 0.90 32.50
N LYS A 50 -12.11 0.46 31.25
CA LYS A 50 -11.31 -0.72 30.88
C LYS A 50 -9.83 -0.47 31.17
N LYS A 51 -9.17 -1.46 31.75
CA LYS A 51 -7.70 -1.45 31.93
C LYS A 51 -7.04 -1.56 30.56
N ALA A 52 -5.90 -0.91 30.39
CA ALA A 52 -5.16 -0.86 29.12
C ALA A 52 -4.78 -2.25 28.57
N GLU A 53 -4.69 -3.26 29.43
CA GLU A 53 -4.33 -4.64 29.08
C GLU A 53 -5.44 -5.40 28.32
N GLU A 54 -6.70 -4.97 28.40
CA GLU A 54 -7.81 -5.58 27.67
C GLU A 54 -8.07 -4.89 26.31
N MET A 55 -7.32 -3.83 26.01
CA MET A 55 -7.48 -3.07 24.77
C MET A 55 -6.66 -3.71 23.66
N VAL A 56 -7.34 -4.10 22.58
CA VAL A 56 -6.67 -4.64 21.39
C VAL A 56 -6.02 -3.48 20.64
N SER A 57 -4.70 -3.35 20.75
CA SER A 57 -3.93 -2.41 19.92
C SER A 57 -3.64 -3.01 18.54
N TYR A 58 -3.86 -2.20 17.51
CA TYR A 58 -3.54 -2.50 16.11
C TYR A 58 -2.30 -1.74 15.63
N ALA A 59 -1.56 -1.11 16.54
CA ALA A 59 -0.37 -0.30 16.25
C ALA A 59 0.67 -1.03 15.38
N GLY A 60 0.82 -2.35 15.52
CA GLY A 60 1.72 -3.16 14.69
C GLY A 60 1.28 -3.33 13.23
N ALA A 61 -0.02 -3.25 12.94
CA ALA A 61 -0.57 -3.45 11.60
C ALA A 61 -0.51 -2.17 10.74
N PHE A 62 -0.60 -0.99 11.36
CA PHE A 62 -0.64 0.28 10.62
C PHE A 62 0.62 0.58 9.80
N PRO A 63 1.85 0.40 10.32
CA PRO A 63 3.06 0.55 9.52
C PRO A 63 3.04 -0.36 8.29
N PHE A 64 2.65 -1.62 8.46
CA PHE A 64 2.61 -2.59 7.37
C PHE A 64 1.64 -2.17 6.26
N LEU A 65 0.45 -1.69 6.61
CA LEU A 65 -0.53 -1.16 5.65
C LEU A 65 0.00 0.06 4.89
N VAL A 66 0.75 0.94 5.54
CA VAL A 66 1.38 2.10 4.88
C VAL A 66 2.43 1.66 3.87
N PHE A 67 3.25 0.65 4.20
CA PHE A 67 4.23 0.10 3.26
C PHE A 67 3.57 -0.59 2.05
N ILE A 68 2.46 -1.31 2.25
CA ILE A 68 1.64 -1.82 1.15
C ILE A 68 1.12 -0.66 0.28
N GLN A 69 0.64 0.42 0.88
CA GLN A 69 0.15 1.58 0.12
C GLN A 69 1.27 2.21 -0.73
N ILE A 70 2.48 2.35 -0.17
CA ILE A 70 3.66 2.86 -0.88
C ILE A 70 4.07 1.90 -2.00
N PHE A 71 4.02 0.59 -1.79
CA PHE A 71 4.29 -0.42 -2.82
C PHE A 71 3.30 -0.36 -3.98
N LEU A 72 2.01 -0.23 -3.70
CA LEU A 72 1.00 -0.09 -4.76
C LEU A 72 1.21 1.21 -5.54
N ARG A 73 1.55 2.32 -4.86
CA ARG A 73 1.85 3.61 -5.48
C ARG A 73 3.14 3.56 -6.31
N MET A 74 4.16 2.82 -5.87
CA MET A 74 5.40 2.57 -6.61
C MET A 74 5.10 1.99 -8.00
N ILE A 75 4.15 1.07 -8.10
CA ILE A 75 3.77 0.46 -9.36
C ILE A 75 2.88 1.41 -10.16
N ASP A 76 1.90 2.04 -9.53
CA ASP A 76 0.87 2.84 -10.19
C ASP A 76 1.41 4.10 -10.89
N ILE A 77 2.31 4.85 -10.24
CA ILE A 77 2.83 6.12 -10.76
C ILE A 77 3.48 6.00 -12.15
N PRO A 78 4.39 5.04 -12.44
CA PRO A 78 4.98 4.89 -13.76
C PRO A 78 3.95 4.48 -14.83
N PHE A 79 2.92 3.70 -14.47
CA PHE A 79 1.83 3.36 -15.38
C PHE A 79 0.97 4.58 -15.73
N ILE A 80 0.61 5.40 -14.73
CA ILE A 80 -0.14 6.65 -14.95
C ILE A 80 0.65 7.62 -15.85
N ILE A 81 1.96 7.72 -15.66
CA ILE A 81 2.83 8.59 -16.47
C ILE A 81 2.89 8.10 -17.92
N ARG A 82 2.97 6.78 -18.16
CA ARG A 82 3.08 6.22 -19.51
C ARG A 82 1.76 6.21 -20.28
N PHE A 83 0.67 5.82 -19.65
CA PHE A 83 -0.62 5.61 -20.33
C PHE A 83 -1.58 6.79 -20.21
N GLY A 84 -1.21 7.81 -19.43
CA GLY A 84 -2.08 8.95 -19.12
C GLY A 84 -3.16 8.58 -18.11
N LYS A 85 -3.72 9.61 -17.43
CA LYS A 85 -4.64 9.46 -16.30
C LYS A 85 -5.85 8.56 -16.62
N LYS A 86 -6.49 8.75 -17.78
CA LYS A 86 -7.71 8.01 -18.17
C LYS A 86 -7.50 6.51 -18.41
N ARG A 87 -6.40 6.13 -19.09
CA ARG A 87 -6.13 4.71 -19.39
C ARG A 87 -5.42 4.00 -18.23
N GLY A 88 -4.54 4.69 -17.51
CA GLY A 88 -3.88 4.12 -16.32
C GLY A 88 -4.85 3.75 -15.21
N GLU A 89 -5.82 4.62 -14.92
CA GLU A 89 -6.86 4.37 -13.90
C GLU A 89 -7.80 3.22 -14.29
N SER A 90 -8.17 3.12 -15.57
CA SER A 90 -8.99 2.01 -16.07
C SER A 90 -8.28 0.66 -15.96
N VAL A 91 -6.99 0.60 -16.32
CA VAL A 91 -6.17 -0.62 -16.17
C VAL A 91 -6.05 -1.00 -14.70
N LYS A 92 -5.86 -0.02 -13.81
CA LYS A 92 -5.80 -0.26 -12.36
C LYS A 92 -7.09 -0.86 -11.82
N ILE A 93 -8.25 -0.30 -12.18
CA ILE A 93 -9.57 -0.80 -11.74
C ILE A 93 -9.79 -2.22 -12.24
N ILE A 94 -9.42 -2.53 -13.49
CA ILE A 94 -9.58 -3.87 -14.05
C ILE A 94 -8.65 -4.88 -13.37
N VAL A 95 -7.37 -4.53 -13.17
CA VAL A 95 -6.39 -5.45 -12.57
C VAL A 95 -6.66 -5.66 -11.09
N ILE A 96 -6.79 -4.59 -10.30
CA ILE A 96 -7.03 -4.69 -8.85
C ILE A 96 -8.45 -5.19 -8.58
N GLY A 97 -9.45 -4.69 -9.30
CA GLY A 97 -10.83 -5.14 -9.17
C GLY A 97 -11.00 -6.60 -9.59
N GLY A 98 -10.35 -7.03 -10.68
CA GLY A 98 -10.35 -8.43 -11.11
C GLY A 98 -9.68 -9.35 -10.10
N LEU A 99 -8.56 -8.94 -9.51
CA LEU A 99 -7.85 -9.71 -8.48
C LEU A 99 -8.67 -9.79 -7.17
N PHE A 100 -9.34 -8.70 -6.79
CA PHE A 100 -10.23 -8.65 -5.63
C PHE A 100 -11.47 -9.53 -5.80
N ILE A 101 -12.13 -9.45 -6.96
CA ILE A 101 -13.28 -10.31 -7.30
C ILE A 101 -12.81 -11.77 -7.37
N GLY A 102 -11.65 -12.05 -7.97
CA GLY A 102 -11.05 -13.38 -8.01
C GLY A 102 -10.75 -13.93 -6.61
N ALA A 103 -10.23 -13.10 -5.70
CA ALA A 103 -10.00 -13.46 -4.31
C ALA A 103 -11.31 -13.76 -3.57
N ILE A 104 -12.38 -13.00 -3.80
CA ILE A 104 -13.71 -13.25 -3.22
C ILE A 104 -14.31 -14.53 -3.78
N VAL A 105 -14.28 -14.73 -5.10
CA VAL A 105 -14.79 -15.95 -5.74
C VAL A 105 -14.00 -17.17 -5.29
N TYR A 106 -12.68 -17.05 -5.13
CA TYR A 106 -11.85 -18.11 -4.55
C TYR A 106 -12.17 -18.33 -3.07
N ALA A 107 -12.45 -17.29 -2.29
CA ALA A 107 -12.85 -17.43 -0.89
C ALA A 107 -14.25 -18.07 -0.73
N LEU A 108 -15.17 -17.82 -1.67
CA LEU A 108 -16.53 -18.40 -1.64
C LEU A 108 -16.65 -19.77 -2.32
N PHE A 109 -15.88 -20.01 -3.40
CA PHE A 109 -16.06 -21.16 -4.31
C PHE A 109 -14.74 -21.85 -4.69
N GLY A 110 -13.60 -21.39 -4.18
CA GLY A 110 -12.34 -22.11 -4.33
C GLY A 110 -12.44 -23.50 -3.70
N PRO A 111 -11.70 -24.50 -4.20
CA PRO A 111 -11.76 -25.84 -3.65
C PRO A 111 -11.40 -25.78 -2.17
N LEU A 112 -12.36 -26.05 -1.30
CA LEU A 112 -12.10 -26.48 0.07
C LEU A 112 -11.27 -27.77 -0.09
N PRO A 113 -9.97 -27.77 0.24
CA PRO A 113 -9.19 -28.99 0.16
C PRO A 113 -9.64 -29.87 1.32
N GLY A 114 -10.54 -30.80 1.03
CA GLY A 114 -11.07 -31.74 2.01
C GLY A 114 -12.20 -31.16 2.83
N GLU A 115 -13.03 -32.05 3.34
CA GLU A 115 -14.01 -31.76 4.37
C GLU A 115 -13.35 -30.99 5.53
N ASP A 116 -14.09 -30.05 6.11
CA ASP A 116 -13.70 -29.15 7.21
C ASP A 116 -13.06 -27.82 6.76
N GLY A 117 -13.52 -26.73 7.36
CA GLY A 117 -13.16 -25.33 7.04
C GLY A 117 -11.71 -24.95 7.35
N GLU A 118 -10.75 -25.84 7.11
CA GLU A 118 -9.33 -25.72 7.43
C GLU A 118 -8.68 -24.48 6.82
N PHE A 119 -9.15 -23.96 5.67
CA PHE A 119 -8.56 -22.74 5.10
C PHE A 119 -8.82 -21.51 5.97
N PHE A 120 -10.08 -21.28 6.36
CA PHE A 120 -10.44 -20.15 7.22
C PHE A 120 -9.88 -20.33 8.63
N ILE A 121 -9.84 -21.57 9.13
CA ILE A 121 -9.21 -21.90 10.41
C ILE A 121 -7.70 -21.66 10.34
N ARG A 122 -7.00 -22.09 9.28
CA ARG A 122 -5.56 -21.79 9.09
C ARG A 122 -5.27 -20.30 8.93
N VAL A 123 -6.14 -19.55 8.25
CA VAL A 123 -5.98 -18.09 8.12
C VAL A 123 -6.22 -17.41 9.47
N TYR A 124 -7.19 -17.89 10.24
CA TYR A 124 -7.46 -17.43 11.61
C TYR A 124 -6.31 -17.78 12.56
N ASP A 125 -5.84 -19.03 12.56
CA ASP A 125 -4.69 -19.50 13.35
C ASP A 125 -3.40 -18.77 12.94
N TRP A 126 -3.21 -18.50 11.65
CA TRP A 126 -2.10 -17.68 11.15
C TRP A 126 -2.20 -16.24 11.68
N TRP A 127 -3.40 -15.66 11.68
CA TRP A 127 -3.65 -14.32 12.21
C TRP A 127 -3.45 -14.27 13.74
N GLU A 128 -3.86 -15.31 14.46
CA GLU A 128 -3.72 -15.43 15.91
C GLU A 128 -2.26 -15.66 16.31
N THR A 129 -1.52 -16.53 15.61
CA THR A 129 -0.07 -16.72 15.81
C THR A 129 0.73 -15.46 15.45
N PHE A 130 0.28 -14.71 14.44
CA PHE A 130 0.87 -13.40 14.11
C PHE A 130 0.64 -12.36 15.22
N LYS A 131 -0.56 -12.31 15.82
CA LYS A 131 -0.85 -11.47 16.98
C LYS A 131 -0.11 -11.90 18.24
N ALA A 132 0.03 -13.20 18.46
CA ALA A 132 0.71 -13.77 19.62
C ALA A 132 2.24 -13.59 19.57
N GLY A 133 2.80 -13.05 18.47
CA GLY A 133 4.24 -12.87 18.30
C GLY A 133 4.99 -14.19 18.09
N ALA A 134 4.28 -15.29 17.84
CA ALA A 134 4.82 -16.63 17.61
C ALA A 134 4.94 -16.94 16.11
N ALA A 135 5.10 -15.91 15.28
CA ALA A 135 5.34 -16.09 13.85
C ALA A 135 6.71 -16.73 13.63
N GLN A 136 6.76 -17.78 12.82
CA GLN A 136 7.99 -18.50 12.48
C GLN A 136 9.05 -17.52 11.95
N ASP A 137 10.31 -17.60 12.41
CA ASP A 137 11.37 -16.59 12.15
C ASP A 137 11.51 -16.15 10.69
N TRP A 138 11.27 -17.05 9.73
CA TRP A 138 11.32 -16.74 8.30
C TRP A 138 10.30 -15.68 7.86
N ILE A 139 9.16 -15.57 8.55
CA ILE A 139 8.11 -14.58 8.26
C ILE A 139 8.62 -13.18 8.60
N TYR A 140 9.33 -13.01 9.71
CA TYR A 140 9.96 -11.74 10.06
C TYR A 140 11.03 -11.32 9.04
N TRP A 141 11.83 -12.28 8.55
CA TRP A 141 12.79 -12.02 7.48
C TRP A 141 12.11 -11.62 6.16
N LEU A 142 10.99 -12.26 5.81
CA LEU A 142 10.22 -11.92 4.62
C LEU A 142 9.60 -10.52 4.76
N LEU A 143 9.03 -10.21 5.93
CA LEU A 143 8.46 -8.90 6.22
C LEU A 143 9.53 -7.80 6.15
N ALA A 144 10.69 -8.03 6.76
CA ALA A 144 11.83 -7.12 6.68
C ALA A 144 12.31 -6.94 5.23
N GLY A 145 12.41 -8.05 4.48
CA GLY A 145 12.75 -8.03 3.06
C GLY A 145 11.77 -7.21 2.22
N PHE A 146 10.46 -7.35 2.48
CA PHE A 146 9.42 -6.57 1.84
C PHE A 146 9.59 -5.06 2.13
N LEU A 147 9.79 -4.68 3.39
CA LEU A 147 10.02 -3.28 3.77
C LEU A 147 11.20 -2.67 3.00
N TRP A 148 12.35 -3.35 2.97
CA TRP A 148 13.50 -2.88 2.20
C TRP A 148 13.22 -2.81 0.69
N LEU A 149 12.58 -3.84 0.14
CA LEU A 149 12.22 -3.90 -1.27
C LEU A 149 11.28 -2.76 -1.67
N THR A 150 10.30 -2.40 -0.83
CA THR A 150 9.40 -1.27 -1.11
C THR A 150 10.14 0.06 -1.13
N ILE A 151 11.09 0.30 -0.22
CA ILE A 151 11.88 1.53 -0.18
C ILE A 151 12.77 1.65 -1.42
N PHE A 152 13.57 0.61 -1.70
CA PHE A 152 14.45 0.60 -2.87
C PHE A 152 13.65 0.66 -4.17
N GLY A 153 12.54 -0.06 -4.23
CA GLY A 153 11.63 -0.06 -5.36
C GLY A 153 10.98 1.30 -5.58
N TYR A 154 10.59 2.03 -4.53
CA TYR A 154 10.01 3.37 -4.65
C TYR A 154 11.01 4.36 -5.26
N TYR A 155 12.27 4.29 -4.83
CA TYR A 155 13.35 5.08 -5.44
C TYR A 155 13.59 4.69 -6.91
N PHE A 156 13.59 3.39 -7.22
CA PHE A 156 13.76 2.92 -8.59
C PHE A 156 12.57 3.31 -9.49
N SER A 157 11.35 3.27 -8.95
CA SER A 157 10.13 3.72 -9.61
C SER A 157 10.20 5.18 -9.99
N TYR A 158 10.73 6.04 -9.12
CA TYR A 158 11.00 7.44 -9.48
C TYR A 158 11.94 7.56 -10.69
N LYS A 159 13.05 6.80 -10.70
CA LYS A 159 14.00 6.80 -11.82
C LYS A 159 13.37 6.28 -13.11
N LEU A 160 12.53 5.24 -13.02
CA LEU A 160 11.80 4.67 -14.15
C LEU A 160 10.78 5.66 -14.70
N SER A 161 10.02 6.33 -13.84
CA SER A 161 9.04 7.36 -14.18
C SER A 161 9.67 8.55 -14.90
N CYS A 162 10.83 9.03 -14.45
CA CYS A 162 11.58 10.08 -15.15
C CYS A 162 12.01 9.66 -16.56
N LYS A 163 12.41 8.39 -16.74
CA LYS A 163 12.80 7.84 -18.06
C LYS A 163 11.60 7.59 -18.98
N LEU A 164 10.47 7.15 -18.43
CA LEU A 164 9.24 6.90 -19.17
C LEU A 164 8.56 8.18 -19.64
N TYR A 165 8.60 9.25 -18.84
CA TYR A 165 7.98 10.52 -19.21
C TYR A 165 8.60 11.11 -20.48
N MET A 166 9.92 11.04 -20.66
CA MET A 166 10.60 11.52 -21.88
C MET A 166 10.09 10.83 -23.15
N LYS A 167 9.73 9.54 -23.07
CA LYS A 167 9.15 8.80 -24.20
C LYS A 167 7.65 9.11 -24.43
N GLY A 168 6.93 9.55 -23.40
CA GLY A 168 5.51 9.90 -23.50
C GLY A 168 5.27 11.29 -24.11
N VAL A 169 6.21 12.22 -23.97
CA VAL A 169 6.15 13.56 -24.59
C VAL A 169 6.29 13.44 -26.12
N GLU A 170 7.14 12.56 -26.61
CA GLU A 170 7.30 12.30 -28.06
C GLU A 170 6.04 11.70 -28.72
N GLN A 171 5.14 11.10 -27.94
CA GLN A 171 3.87 10.54 -28.46
C GLN A 171 2.71 11.53 -28.46
N TYR A 172 2.83 12.69 -27.81
CA TYR A 172 1.79 13.73 -27.80
C TYR A 172 1.85 14.64 -29.04
N ASP A 173 2.92 14.54 -29.84
CA ASP A 173 3.15 15.29 -31.09
C ASP A 173 2.67 14.54 -32.35
N LYS A 174 1.86 13.48 -32.19
CA LYS A 174 1.19 12.76 -33.29
C LYS A 174 -0.31 12.68 -33.04
#